data_AF-A0A7S1LKK4-F1
#
_entry.id   AF-A0A7S1LKK4-F1
#
_cell.length_a   1.000
_cell.length_b   1.000
_cell.length_c   1.000
_cell.angle_alpha   90.00
_cell.angle_beta   90.00
_cell.angle_gamma   90.00
#
_symmetry.space_group_name_H-M   'P 1'
#
loop_
_entity.id
_entity.type
_entity.pdbx_description
1 polymer ?
#
loop_
_entity_poly.entity_id
_entity_poly.type
_entity_poly.pdbx_seq_one_letter_code
_entity_poly.pdbx_strand_id
1 'polypeptide(L)'
;ERRGAAAADRSFFRVVLQYLDMVRVAFYAIYLTICSRRLYEEIWERATSEKPEAKERRIAANLDFTRMANRPIDFPEIRRKVKAAGLSVENIAALCKVDEVKKMLMDGFKVE
;
A
#
# COMPACT_ATOMS: atom_id res chain seq x y z
N GLU A 1 35.26 28.43 51.74
CA GLU A 1 34.30 27.51 51.10
C GLU A 1 34.27 27.69 49.57
N ARG A 2 35.10 26.96 48.81
CA ARG A 2 35.08 27.00 47.33
C ARG A 2 35.22 25.60 46.72
N ARG A 3 34.42 24.63 47.20
CA ARG A 3 34.41 23.25 46.66
C ARG A 3 33.03 22.77 46.17
N GLY A 4 32.01 23.63 46.17
CA GLY A 4 30.64 23.25 45.80
C GLY A 4 30.26 23.46 44.32
N ALA A 5 30.95 24.32 43.57
CA ALA A 5 30.52 24.71 42.21
C ALA A 5 30.84 23.65 41.13
N ALA A 6 32.01 23.02 41.20
CA ALA A 6 32.50 22.14 40.13
C ALA A 6 31.77 20.78 40.01
N ALA A 7 31.03 20.35 41.04
CA ALA A 7 30.31 19.08 41.04
C ALA A 7 28.91 19.20 40.38
N ALA A 8 28.24 20.34 40.56
CA ALA A 8 26.94 20.62 39.94
C ALA A 8 27.07 20.92 38.43
N ASP A 9 28.14 21.63 38.04
CA ASP A 9 28.41 21.97 36.64
C ASP A 9 28.60 20.74 35.73
N ARG A 10 29.22 19.67 36.24
CA ARG A 10 29.42 18.42 35.48
C ARG A 10 28.12 17.69 35.17
N SER A 11 27.10 17.83 36.03
CA SER A 11 25.80 17.18 35.83
C SER A 11 25.01 17.86 34.71
N PHE A 12 24.95 19.19 34.74
CA PHE A 12 24.25 19.98 33.73
C PHE A 12 24.91 19.84 32.35
N PHE A 13 26.23 19.92 32.26
CA PHE A 13 26.95 19.77 30.99
C PHE A 13 26.74 18.39 30.36
N ARG A 14 26.66 17.34 31.18
CA ARG A 14 26.42 15.96 30.71
C ARG A 14 25.02 15.78 30.15
N VAL A 15 24.02 16.41 30.78
CA VAL A 15 22.64 16.43 30.30
C VAL A 15 22.54 17.17 28.97
N VAL A 16 23.19 18.33 28.83
CA VAL A 16 23.23 19.08 27.57
C VAL A 16 23.88 18.25 26.45
N LEU A 17 24.99 17.57 26.73
CA LEU A 17 25.65 16.69 25.76
C LEU A 17 24.75 15.52 25.32
N GLN A 18 23.96 14.94 26.24
CA GLN A 18 22.99 13.89 25.90
C GLN A 18 21.89 14.42 24.98
N TYR A 19 21.35 15.62 25.25
CA TYR A 19 20.36 16.24 24.35
C TYR A 19 20.94 16.54 22.96
N LEU A 20 22.17 17.04 22.88
CA LEU A 20 22.86 17.26 21.61
C LEU A 20 23.08 15.94 20.85
N ASP A 21 23.36 14.85 21.55
CA ASP A 21 23.51 13.54 20.93
C ASP A 21 22.17 12.98 20.41
N MET A 22 21.08 13.14 21.16
CA MET A 22 19.74 12.80 20.68
C MET A 22 19.36 13.61 19.44
N VAL A 23 19.68 14.91 19.42
CA VAL A 23 19.44 15.78 18.27
C VAL A 23 20.28 15.33 17.07
N ARG A 24 21.55 14.97 17.28
CA ARG A 24 22.41 14.41 16.22
C ARG A 24 21.84 13.13 15.64
N VAL A 25 21.37 12.19 16.47
CA VAL A 25 20.73 10.95 16.02
C VAL A 25 19.44 11.24 15.25
N ALA A 26 18.62 12.18 15.70
CA ALA A 26 17.42 12.61 14.99
C ALA A 26 17.75 13.19 13.61
N PHE A 27 18.80 14.02 13.49
CA PHE A 27 19.27 14.53 12.21
C PHE A 27 19.78 13.41 11.28
N TYR A 28 20.52 12.43 11.80
CA TYR A 28 20.94 11.28 10.99
C TYR A 28 19.76 10.42 10.54
N ALA A 29 18.75 10.22 11.38
CA ALA A 29 17.54 9.50 11.02
C ALA A 29 16.77 10.24 9.91
N ILE A 30 16.55 11.55 10.07
CA ILE A 30 15.90 12.39 9.06
C ILE A 30 16.72 12.40 7.76
N TYR A 31 18.04 12.52 7.84
CA TYR A 31 18.92 12.47 6.68
C TYR A 31 18.87 11.12 5.97
N LEU A 32 18.89 10.00 6.71
CA LEU A 32 18.66 8.66 6.15
C LEU A 32 17.29 8.56 5.49
N THR A 33 16.23 9.09 6.10
CA THR A 33 14.87 9.08 5.52
C THR A 33 14.79 9.91 4.25
N ILE A 34 15.42 11.09 4.20
CA ILE A 34 15.39 11.99 3.04
C ILE A 34 16.31 11.47 1.92
N CYS A 35 17.53 11.03 2.25
CA CYS A 35 18.50 10.52 1.27
C CYS A 35 18.15 9.11 0.77
N SER A 36 17.29 8.38 1.48
CA SER A 36 16.73 7.12 1.01
C SER A 36 15.37 7.30 0.34
N ARG A 37 15.08 8.46 -0.28
CA ARG A 37 13.84 8.71 -1.05
C ARG A 37 13.39 7.50 -1.89
N ARG A 38 14.33 6.78 -2.51
CA ARG A 38 14.08 5.52 -3.21
C ARG A 38 13.52 4.40 -2.32
N LEU A 39 14.12 4.18 -1.15
CA LEU A 39 13.66 3.21 -0.15
C LEU A 39 12.31 3.62 0.45
N TYR A 40 12.10 4.91 0.70
CA TYR A 40 10.80 5.43 1.12
C TYR A 40 9.74 5.22 0.04
N GLU A 41 10.04 5.56 -1.21
CA GLU A 41 9.15 5.32 -2.36
C GLU A 41 8.87 3.82 -2.54
N GLU A 42 9.84 2.93 -2.40
CA GLU A 42 9.64 1.47 -2.46
C GLU A 42 8.80 0.93 -1.29
N ILE A 43 9.06 1.37 -0.06
CA ILE A 43 8.29 0.96 1.12
C ILE A 43 6.86 1.51 1.03
N TRP A 44 6.72 2.75 0.59
CA TRP A 44 5.45 3.41 0.40
C TRP A 44 4.66 2.77 -0.73
N GLU A 45 5.26 2.49 -1.89
CA GLU A 45 4.65 1.69 -2.96
C GLU A 45 4.25 0.31 -2.44
N ARG A 46 5.11 -0.40 -1.72
CA ARG A 46 4.77 -1.72 -1.18
C ARG A 46 3.63 -1.66 -0.14
N ALA A 47 3.53 -0.56 0.62
CA ALA A 47 2.48 -0.34 1.62
C ALA A 47 1.16 0.18 1.00
N THR A 48 1.22 0.94 -0.08
CA THR A 48 0.06 1.59 -0.74
C THR A 48 -0.39 0.91 -2.02
N SER A 49 0.43 0.04 -2.61
CA SER A 49 0.03 -0.88 -3.66
C SER A 49 -0.88 -1.92 -3.03
N GLU A 50 -2.17 -1.62 -3.01
CA GLU A 50 -3.21 -2.64 -2.88
C GLU A 50 -2.84 -3.77 -3.84
N LYS A 51 -2.42 -4.93 -3.30
CA LYS A 51 -1.92 -6.06 -4.07
C LYS A 51 -2.87 -6.32 -5.23
N PRO A 52 -2.38 -6.66 -6.44
CA PRO A 52 -3.24 -6.93 -7.59
C PRO A 52 -4.37 -7.92 -7.24
N GLU A 53 -4.07 -8.94 -6.44
CA GLU A 53 -5.05 -9.89 -5.89
C GLU A 53 -6.19 -9.24 -5.09
N ALA A 54 -5.90 -8.21 -4.29
CA ALA A 54 -6.92 -7.50 -3.52
C ALA A 54 -7.85 -6.69 -4.43
N LYS A 55 -7.30 -6.07 -5.48
CA LYS A 55 -8.09 -5.40 -6.52
C LYS A 55 -8.97 -6.40 -7.28
N GLU A 56 -8.41 -7.54 -7.66
CA GLU A 56 -9.14 -8.62 -8.35
C GLU A 56 -10.31 -9.14 -7.50
N ARG A 57 -10.09 -9.37 -6.20
CA ARG A 57 -11.15 -9.77 -5.25
C ARG A 57 -12.25 -8.73 -5.13
N ARG A 58 -11.90 -7.44 -5.08
CA ARG A 58 -12.89 -6.35 -5.02
C ARG A 58 -13.72 -6.26 -6.29
N ILE A 59 -13.09 -6.42 -7.46
CA ILE A 59 -13.79 -6.40 -8.74
C ILE A 59 -14.76 -7.58 -8.82
N ALA A 60 -14.31 -8.80 -8.50
CA ALA A 60 -15.16 -9.98 -8.47
C ALA A 60 -16.40 -9.79 -7.57
N ALA A 61 -16.20 -9.34 -6.33
CA ALA A 61 -17.28 -9.09 -5.38
C ALA A 61 -18.28 -8.04 -5.88
N ASN A 62 -17.80 -6.97 -6.54
CA ASN A 62 -18.67 -5.94 -7.10
C ASN A 62 -19.48 -6.45 -8.30
N LEU A 63 -18.89 -7.31 -9.14
CA LEU A 63 -19.61 -7.90 -10.27
C LEU A 63 -20.72 -8.84 -9.78
N ASP A 64 -20.42 -9.69 -8.80
CA ASP A 64 -21.41 -10.55 -8.15
C ASP A 64 -22.54 -9.71 -7.54
N PHE A 65 -22.21 -8.68 -6.76
CA PHE A 65 -23.20 -7.81 -6.14
C PHE A 65 -24.09 -7.10 -7.17
N THR A 66 -23.48 -6.57 -8.23
CA THR A 66 -24.21 -5.87 -9.30
C THR A 66 -25.18 -6.82 -10.02
N ARG A 67 -24.77 -8.07 -10.21
CA ARG A 67 -25.62 -9.11 -10.81
C ARG A 67 -26.75 -9.51 -9.88
N MET A 68 -26.46 -9.72 -8.60
CA MET A 68 -27.47 -10.01 -7.58
C MET A 68 -28.50 -8.88 -7.43
N ALA A 69 -28.07 -7.63 -7.65
CA ALA A 69 -28.95 -6.48 -7.69
C ALA A 69 -29.74 -6.33 -9.02
N ASN A 70 -29.68 -7.31 -9.93
CA ASN A 70 -30.30 -7.31 -11.26
C ASN A 70 -29.99 -6.06 -12.10
N ARG A 71 -28.80 -5.46 -11.89
CA ARG A 71 -28.36 -4.32 -12.70
C ARG A 71 -27.68 -4.81 -13.99
N PRO A 72 -27.82 -4.08 -15.09
CA PRO A 72 -27.10 -4.40 -16.32
C PRO A 72 -25.59 -4.23 -16.11
N ILE A 73 -24.81 -5.17 -16.65
CA ILE A 73 -23.35 -5.19 -16.57
C ILE A 73 -22.77 -5.29 -17.99
N ASP A 74 -21.91 -4.34 -18.36
CA ASP A 74 -21.17 -4.36 -19.62
C ASP A 74 -19.85 -5.14 -19.46
N PHE A 75 -19.92 -6.46 -19.64
CA PHE A 75 -18.77 -7.34 -19.54
C PHE A 75 -17.64 -7.04 -20.54
N PRO A 76 -17.91 -6.71 -21.83
CA PRO A 76 -16.87 -6.22 -22.74
C PRO A 76 -16.07 -5.03 -22.21
N GLU A 77 -16.75 -4.02 -21.67
CA GLU A 77 -16.08 -2.83 -21.13
C GLU A 77 -15.25 -3.17 -19.89
N ILE A 78 -15.78 -4.03 -19.00
CA ILE A 78 -15.07 -4.50 -17.81
C ILE A 78 -13.79 -5.24 -18.20
N ARG A 79 -13.84 -6.15 -19.19
CA ARG A 79 -12.64 -6.85 -19.68
C ARG A 79 -11.58 -5.88 -20.19
N ARG A 80 -11.98 -4.85 -20.95
CA ARG A 80 -11.06 -3.81 -21.44
C ARG A 80 -10.40 -3.07 -20.28
N LYS A 81 -11.17 -2.68 -19.27
CA LYS A 81 -10.68 -1.98 -18.06
C LYS A 81 -9.75 -2.85 -17.22
N VAL A 82 -10.09 -4.13 -17.03
CA VAL A 82 -9.27 -5.12 -16.32
C VAL A 82 -7.92 -5.32 -17.01
N LYS A 83 -7.91 -5.51 -18.34
CA LYS A 83 -6.67 -5.64 -19.13
C LYS A 83 -5.84 -4.35 -19.09
N ALA A 84 -6.47 -3.18 -19.22
CA ALA A 84 -5.78 -1.90 -19.13
C ALA A 84 -5.14 -1.64 -17.75
N ALA A 85 -5.71 -2.21 -16.69
CA ALA A 85 -5.18 -2.15 -15.33
C ALA A 85 -4.09 -3.22 -15.05
N GLY A 86 -3.75 -4.07 -16.02
CA GLY A 86 -2.77 -5.14 -15.86
C GLY A 86 -3.23 -6.27 -14.93
N LEU A 87 -4.54 -6.45 -14.75
CA LEU A 87 -5.13 -7.50 -13.91
C LEU A 87 -5.56 -8.71 -14.75
N SER A 88 -5.66 -9.89 -14.14
CA SER A 88 -6.10 -11.10 -14.83
C SER A 88 -7.62 -11.24 -14.80
N VAL A 89 -8.22 -11.41 -15.99
CA VAL A 89 -9.66 -11.67 -16.14
C VAL A 89 -9.99 -13.05 -15.56
N GLU A 90 -9.10 -14.00 -15.74
CA GLU A 90 -9.22 -15.39 -15.30
C GLU A 90 -9.22 -15.49 -13.77
N ASN A 91 -8.33 -14.73 -13.10
CA ASN A 91 -8.30 -14.66 -11.64
C ASN A 91 -9.60 -14.03 -11.09
N ILE A 92 -10.07 -12.95 -11.69
CA ILE A 92 -11.34 -12.32 -11.29
C ILE A 92 -12.49 -13.30 -11.47
N ALA A 93 -12.55 -14.01 -12.60
CA ALA A 93 -13.58 -15.02 -12.87
C ALA A 93 -13.54 -16.19 -11.87
N ALA A 94 -12.35 -16.60 -11.41
CA ALA A 94 -12.18 -17.63 -10.40
C ALA A 94 -12.65 -17.17 -9.01
N LEU A 95 -12.58 -15.86 -8.73
CA LEU A 95 -12.99 -15.26 -7.46
C LEU A 95 -14.49 -14.91 -7.40
N CYS A 96 -15.18 -14.87 -8.55
CA CYS A 96 -16.63 -14.67 -8.61
C CYS A 96 -17.38 -15.87 -8.01
N LYS A 97 -18.41 -15.59 -7.22
CA LYS A 97 -19.31 -16.56 -6.60
C LYS A 97 -20.53 -16.87 -7.45
N VAL A 98 -20.92 -15.95 -8.34
CA VAL A 98 -22.08 -16.14 -9.22
C VAL A 98 -21.61 -16.78 -10.53
N ASP A 99 -22.07 -18.01 -10.79
CA ASP A 99 -21.65 -18.80 -11.98
C ASP A 99 -21.97 -18.09 -13.30
N GLU A 100 -23.07 -17.34 -13.36
CA GLU A 100 -23.42 -16.55 -14.54
C GLU A 100 -22.40 -15.44 -14.82
N VAL A 101 -21.94 -14.75 -13.78
CA VAL A 101 -20.91 -13.70 -13.89
C VAL A 101 -19.60 -14.31 -14.38
N LYS A 102 -19.23 -15.48 -13.85
CA LYS A 102 -18.05 -16.22 -14.29
C LYS A 102 -18.14 -16.58 -15.78
N LYS A 103 -19.27 -17.14 -16.21
CA LYS A 103 -19.50 -17.48 -17.63
C LYS A 103 -19.45 -16.23 -18.52
N MET A 104 -20.18 -15.18 -18.19
CA MET A 104 -20.23 -13.94 -18.97
C MET A 104 -18.89 -13.22 -19.06
N LEU A 105 -18.08 -13.27 -17.98
CA LEU A 105 -16.75 -12.70 -17.95
C LEU A 105 -15.79 -13.50 -18.85
N MET A 106 -15.89 -14.84 -18.86
CA MET A 106 -15.06 -15.76 -19.64
C MET A 106 -15.51 -15.94 -21.11
N ASP A 107 -16.81 -15.80 -21.42
CA ASP A 107 -17.40 -16.01 -22.76
C ASP A 107 -16.97 -14.96 -23.81
N GLY A 108 -16.08 -14.03 -23.45
CA GLY A 108 -15.33 -13.20 -24.40
C GLY A 108 -14.16 -13.91 -25.08
N PHE A 109 -13.92 -15.21 -24.79
CA PHE A 109 -12.92 -16.07 -25.43
C PHE A 109 -13.51 -17.10 -26.40
N LYS A 110 -14.75 -16.90 -26.86
CA LYS A 110 -15.23 -17.54 -28.09
C LYS A 110 -15.23 -16.52 -29.23
N VAL A 111 -14.06 -16.35 -29.84
CA VAL A 111 -14.01 -16.07 -31.28
C VAL A 111 -13.99 -17.46 -31.92
N GLU A 112 -15.17 -17.86 -32.39
CA GLU A 112 -15.49 -19.08 -33.16
C GLU A 112 -15.14 -20.44 -32.55
#